data_AF-A0A3N7FRR6-F1
#
_entry.id   AF-A0A3N7FRR6-F1
#
_cell.length_a   1.000
_cell.length_b   1.000
_cell.length_c   1.000
_cell.angle_alpha   90.00
_cell.angle_beta   90.00
_cell.angle_gamma   90.00
#
_symmetry.space_group_name_H-M   'P 1'
#
loop_
_entity.id
_entity.type
_entity.pdbx_description
1 polymer ?
#
loop_
_entity_poly.entity_id
_entity_poly.type
_entity_poly.pdbx_seq_one_letter_code
_entity_poly.pdbx_strand_id
1 'polypeptide(L)'
;MNAEEYYRNSSKKWKRCYLIYGPPGTGKSSLTAAMANHLKYDIYDLDVSEFDNNPDYLERWLIPGLPSRTVVVVEDIDCTIKPQNQGEKKVKVSDILKQLRLCAGDGQIVVFTTNHIDMLDPELLTPDLMNMHIHMPYCTISAFNQIAFNYFNISHHILFEEIEGLIKKVGVTLAEISGELLKSSDAEVSLQGLIKFLHNKIAEYDKFKA
;
A
#
# COMPACT_ATOMS: atom_id res chain seq x y z
N MET A 1 28.94 9.38 -1.27
CA MET A 1 28.29 9.64 0.03
C MET A 1 26.94 8.96 -0.02
N ASN A 2 26.80 7.82 0.66
CA ASN A 2 25.49 7.19 0.74
C ASN A 2 24.59 8.08 1.64
N ALA A 3 23.28 7.92 1.55
CA ALA A 3 22.43 8.80 2.32
C ALA A 3 22.63 8.55 3.84
N GLU A 4 22.97 7.34 4.28
CA GLU A 4 23.21 7.01 5.70
C GLU A 4 24.36 7.86 6.27
N GLU A 5 25.46 8.03 5.52
CA GLU A 5 26.59 8.90 5.84
C GLU A 5 26.16 10.38 5.94
N TYR A 6 25.26 10.84 5.07
CA TYR A 6 24.75 12.22 5.12
C TYR A 6 23.96 12.52 6.40
N TYR A 7 23.10 11.58 6.83
CA TYR A 7 22.32 11.73 8.06
C TYR A 7 23.12 11.38 9.31
N ARG A 8 24.23 10.63 9.21
CA ARG A 8 25.15 10.43 10.33
C ARG A 8 25.98 11.70 10.61
N ASN A 9 26.28 12.46 9.56
CA ASN A 9 27.07 13.69 9.63
C ASN A 9 26.23 14.95 9.92
N SER A 10 24.92 14.90 9.68
CA SER A 10 23.99 15.91 10.19
C SER A 10 23.39 15.39 11.49
N SER A 11 23.16 16.23 12.50
CA SER A 11 22.60 15.78 13.80
C SER A 11 21.13 15.32 13.72
N LYS A 12 20.66 14.88 12.54
CA LYS A 12 19.31 14.46 12.21
C LYS A 12 19.26 12.93 12.20
N LYS A 13 18.43 12.34 13.07
CA LYS A 13 18.17 10.89 13.03
C LYS A 13 17.62 10.49 11.65
N TRP A 14 18.27 9.53 11.00
CA TRP A 14 17.81 8.95 9.72
C TRP A 14 16.48 8.26 9.95
N LYS A 15 15.43 8.68 9.25
CA LYS A 15 14.13 8.00 9.23
C LYS A 15 13.49 8.12 7.86
N ARG A 16 13.05 6.99 7.30
CA ARG A 16 12.26 6.96 6.06
C ARG A 16 10.80 6.66 6.41
N CYS A 17 9.92 7.54 5.95
CA CYS A 17 8.49 7.45 6.18
C CYS A 17 7.79 7.38 4.82
N TYR A 18 7.25 6.21 4.48
CA TYR A 18 6.57 5.96 3.22
C TYR A 18 5.06 6.06 3.41
N LEU A 19 4.39 6.73 2.48
CA LEU A 19 2.96 6.61 2.27
C LEU A 19 2.73 5.83 0.98
N ILE A 20 2.13 4.65 1.07
CA ILE A 20 1.75 3.83 -0.09
C ILE A 20 0.24 3.96 -0.26
N TYR A 21 -0.22 4.49 -1.39
CA TYR A 21 -1.64 4.79 -1.60
C TYR A 21 -2.15 4.35 -2.96
N GLY A 22 -3.45 4.06 -3.04
CA GLY A 22 -4.13 3.67 -4.27
C GLY A 22 -5.28 2.70 -4.01
N PRO A 23 -6.04 2.28 -5.03
CA PRO A 23 -7.22 1.42 -4.86
C PRO A 23 -6.95 0.14 -4.04
N PRO A 24 -7.97 -0.43 -3.38
CA PRO A 24 -7.84 -1.73 -2.72
C PRO A 24 -7.43 -2.81 -3.74
N GLY A 25 -6.59 -3.76 -3.34
CA GLY A 25 -6.13 -4.84 -4.23
C GLY A 25 -5.03 -4.46 -5.24
N THR A 26 -4.38 -3.30 -5.11
CA THR A 26 -3.22 -2.91 -5.94
C THR A 26 -1.88 -3.39 -5.38
N GLY A 27 -1.86 -4.12 -4.26
CA GLY A 27 -0.64 -4.71 -3.70
C GLY A 27 0.15 -3.83 -2.74
N LYS A 28 -0.50 -2.86 -2.07
CA LYS A 28 0.14 -1.99 -1.07
C LYS A 28 0.84 -2.78 0.04
N SER A 29 0.11 -3.67 0.73
CA SER A 29 0.68 -4.53 1.78
C SER A 29 1.70 -5.55 1.23
N SER A 30 1.47 -6.07 0.01
CA SER A 30 2.44 -6.94 -0.67
C SER A 30 3.78 -6.24 -0.94
N LEU A 31 3.75 -4.95 -1.33
CA LEU A 31 4.95 -4.15 -1.52
C LEU A 31 5.68 -3.92 -0.19
N THR A 32 4.96 -3.63 0.89
CA THR A 32 5.53 -3.52 2.24
C THR A 32 6.23 -4.80 2.66
N ALA A 33 5.59 -5.95 2.48
CA ALA A 33 6.18 -7.26 2.77
C ALA A 33 7.43 -7.53 1.91
N ALA A 34 7.39 -7.21 0.62
CA ALA A 34 8.53 -7.34 -0.28
C ALA A 34 9.72 -6.46 0.14
N MET A 35 9.45 -5.21 0.56
CA MET A 35 10.46 -4.29 1.08
C MET A 35 11.13 -4.84 2.35
N ALA A 36 10.34 -5.30 3.32
CA ALA A 36 10.86 -5.87 4.56
C ALA A 36 11.73 -7.11 4.30
N ASN A 37 11.25 -8.02 3.45
CA ASN A 37 11.98 -9.22 3.08
C ASN A 37 13.31 -8.91 2.36
N HIS A 38 13.30 -7.97 1.40
CA HIS A 38 14.50 -7.55 0.67
C HIS A 38 15.57 -6.96 1.60
N LEU A 39 15.14 -6.18 2.60
CA LEU A 39 16.03 -5.56 3.59
C LEU A 39 16.41 -6.49 4.76
N LYS A 40 15.75 -7.65 4.87
CA LYS A 40 15.82 -8.56 6.02
C LYS A 40 15.43 -7.87 7.32
N TYR A 41 14.33 -7.13 7.29
CA TYR A 41 13.78 -6.40 8.42
C TYR A 41 12.55 -7.14 8.95
N ASP A 42 12.36 -7.09 10.27
CA ASP A 42 11.12 -7.58 10.88
C ASP A 42 9.97 -6.62 10.54
N ILE A 43 8.76 -7.15 10.38
CA ILE A 43 7.54 -6.36 10.19
C ILE A 43 6.84 -6.24 11.53
N TYR A 44 6.56 -5.00 11.93
CA TYR A 44 5.70 -4.70 13.06
C TYR A 44 4.44 -4.03 12.54
N ASP A 45 3.33 -4.76 12.56
CA ASP A 45 2.02 -4.22 12.20
C ASP A 45 1.42 -3.51 13.41
N LEU A 46 1.14 -2.22 13.25
CA LEU A 46 0.66 -1.36 14.32
C LEU A 46 -0.85 -1.20 14.26
N ASP A 47 -1.55 -1.84 15.19
CA ASP A 47 -2.98 -1.66 15.36
C ASP A 47 -3.28 -0.29 15.98
N VAL A 48 -3.94 0.57 15.20
CA VAL A 48 -4.28 1.92 15.64
C VAL A 48 -5.33 1.92 16.77
N SER A 49 -6.16 0.87 16.87
CA SER A 49 -7.20 0.76 17.89
C SER A 49 -6.64 0.60 19.31
N GLU A 50 -5.41 0.11 19.45
CA GLU A 50 -4.72 0.00 20.74
C GLU A 50 -4.43 1.38 21.36
N PHE A 51 -4.36 2.44 20.55
CA PHE A 51 -4.08 3.80 21.02
C PHE A 51 -5.25 4.51 21.67
N ASP A 52 -6.48 4.17 21.27
CA ASP A 52 -7.68 4.80 21.83
C ASP A 52 -7.81 4.51 23.34
N ASN A 53 -7.26 3.37 23.78
CA ASN A 53 -7.28 2.94 25.18
C ASN A 53 -6.08 3.41 26.00
N ASN A 54 -4.97 3.81 25.36
CA ASN A 54 -3.72 4.12 26.06
C ASN A 54 -2.84 5.13 25.28
N PRO A 55 -3.00 6.45 25.52
CA PRO A 55 -2.30 7.48 24.75
C PRO A 55 -0.78 7.49 24.95
N ASP A 56 -0.28 6.87 26.03
CA ASP A 56 1.16 6.75 26.33
C ASP A 56 1.76 5.42 25.82
N TYR A 57 0.96 4.55 25.19
CA TYR A 57 1.37 3.20 24.79
C TYR A 57 2.59 3.21 23.86
N LEU A 58 2.57 4.13 22.88
CA LEU A 58 3.66 4.31 21.92
C LEU A 58 4.96 4.64 22.65
N GLU A 59 4.98 5.66 23.51
CA GLU A 59 6.19 6.09 24.20
C GLU A 59 6.69 5.10 25.26
N ARG A 60 5.78 4.45 25.99
CA ARG A 60 6.14 3.58 27.13
C ARG A 60 6.45 2.15 26.74
N TRP A 61 5.82 1.62 25.69
CA TRP A 61 5.90 0.20 25.34
C TRP A 61 6.48 -0.02 23.94
N LEU A 62 5.99 0.73 22.95
CA LEU A 62 6.41 0.51 21.57
C LEU A 62 7.81 1.05 21.29
N ILE A 63 8.07 2.31 21.61
CA ILE A 63 9.35 2.98 21.32
C ILE A 63 10.55 2.29 21.98
N PRO A 64 10.50 1.89 23.26
CA PRO A 64 11.61 1.20 23.92
C PRO A 64 11.75 -0.26 23.48
N GLY A 65 10.66 -0.90 23.06
CA GLY A 65 10.61 -2.32 22.70
C GLY A 65 10.85 -2.63 21.21
N LEU A 66 10.70 -1.65 20.33
CA LEU A 66 10.88 -1.86 18.89
C LEU A 66 12.34 -2.19 18.56
N PRO A 67 12.60 -3.36 17.95
CA PRO A 67 13.96 -3.73 17.58
C PRO A 67 14.52 -2.76 16.52
N SER A 68 15.85 -2.77 16.39
CA SER A 68 16.51 -2.15 15.24
C SER A 68 16.16 -2.95 13.98
N ARG A 69 16.20 -2.30 12.80
CA ARG A 69 15.91 -2.94 11.50
C ARG A 69 14.48 -3.52 11.43
N THR A 70 13.51 -2.67 11.70
CA THR A 70 12.09 -3.00 11.64
C THR A 70 11.37 -2.09 10.64
N VAL A 71 10.41 -2.67 9.92
CA VAL A 71 9.40 -1.94 9.16
C VAL A 71 8.14 -1.85 10.03
N VAL A 72 7.86 -0.67 10.55
CA VAL A 72 6.60 -0.39 11.26
C VAL A 72 5.54 -0.04 10.23
N VAL A 73 4.43 -0.77 10.23
CA VAL A 73 3.34 -0.61 9.29
C VAL A 73 2.12 -0.06 10.01
N VAL A 74 1.51 0.97 9.45
CA VAL A 74 0.21 1.49 9.91
C VAL A 74 -0.75 1.38 8.73
N GLU A 75 -1.59 0.35 8.76
CA GLU A 75 -2.48 0.03 7.64
C GLU A 75 -3.78 0.86 7.65
N ASP A 76 -4.31 1.10 6.45
CA ASP A 76 -5.65 1.66 6.19
C ASP A 76 -5.97 2.91 7.05
N ILE A 77 -5.07 3.89 7.04
CA ILE A 77 -5.22 5.10 7.86
C ILE A 77 -6.48 5.93 7.52
N ASP A 78 -7.07 5.74 6.34
CA ASP A 78 -8.37 6.33 5.97
C ASP A 78 -9.55 5.76 6.77
N CYS A 79 -9.46 4.52 7.29
CA CYS A 79 -10.49 3.95 8.15
C CYS A 79 -10.55 4.64 9.52
N THR A 80 -9.44 5.18 10.01
CA THR A 80 -9.39 5.90 11.30
C THR A 80 -10.10 7.26 11.25
N ILE A 81 -10.28 7.82 10.05
CA ILE A 81 -10.89 9.13 9.81
C ILE A 81 -12.42 9.06 9.72
N LYS A 82 -12.99 7.87 9.47
CA LYS A 82 -14.44 7.69 9.35
C LYS A 82 -15.12 7.98 10.70
N PRO A 83 -16.17 8.83 10.73
CA PRO A 83 -16.91 9.13 11.95
C PRO A 83 -17.69 7.89 12.38
N GLN A 84 -17.13 7.10 13.28
CA GLN A 84 -17.89 6.15 14.08
C GLN A 84 -18.40 6.90 15.31
N ASN A 85 -19.68 6.67 15.63
CA ASN A 85 -20.51 7.21 16.71
C ASN A 85 -19.83 8.12 17.76
N GLN A 86 -20.43 9.30 17.93
CA GLN A 86 -20.05 10.36 18.87
C GLN A 86 -19.83 9.83 20.29
N GLY A 87 -18.59 9.91 20.80
CA GLY A 87 -18.30 9.67 22.22
C GLY A 87 -16.84 9.38 22.57
N GLU A 88 -16.06 8.79 21.66
CA GLU A 88 -14.70 8.33 21.96
C GLU A 88 -13.63 9.30 21.44
N LYS A 89 -12.68 9.68 22.31
CA LYS A 89 -11.49 10.44 21.92
C LYS A 89 -10.59 9.53 21.08
N LYS A 90 -10.80 9.51 19.76
CA LYS A 90 -9.91 8.78 18.86
C LYS A 90 -8.57 9.48 18.72
N VAL A 91 -7.50 8.69 18.76
CA VAL A 91 -6.15 9.17 18.48
C VAL A 91 -6.06 9.56 17.01
N LYS A 92 -5.55 10.76 16.73
CA LYS A 92 -5.38 11.22 15.35
C LYS A 92 -4.16 10.56 14.73
N VAL A 93 -4.22 10.27 13.42
CA VAL A 93 -3.06 9.81 12.64
C VAL A 93 -1.85 10.74 12.80
N SER A 94 -2.09 12.04 12.95
CA SER A 94 -1.04 13.04 13.22
C SER A 94 -0.30 12.83 14.55
N ASP A 95 -0.98 12.32 15.58
CA ASP A 95 -0.39 12.05 16.88
C ASP A 95 0.49 10.79 16.82
N ILE A 96 0.00 9.73 16.15
CA ILE A 96 0.77 8.49 15.87
C ILE A 96 2.03 8.82 15.09
N LEU A 97 1.92 9.63 14.04
CA LEU A 97 3.06 10.09 13.23
C LEU A 97 4.08 10.86 14.07
N LYS A 98 3.64 11.81 14.89
CA LYS A 98 4.53 12.59 15.75
C LYS A 98 5.28 11.69 16.72
N GLN A 99 4.60 10.72 17.33
CA GLN A 99 5.21 9.78 18.27
C GLN A 99 6.18 8.80 17.59
N LEU A 100 5.83 8.24 16.43
CA LEU A 100 6.75 7.40 15.64
C LEU A 100 8.00 8.18 15.16
N ARG A 101 7.88 9.50 14.96
CA ARG A 101 9.02 10.38 14.69
C ARG A 101 9.92 10.60 15.90
N LEU A 102 9.47 10.37 17.13
CA LEU A 102 10.32 10.39 18.31
C LEU A 102 11.10 9.09 18.52
N CYS A 103 10.69 7.96 17.90
CA CYS A 103 11.38 6.66 18.01
C CYS A 103 12.90 6.78 17.79
N ALA A 104 13.72 6.27 18.69
CA ALA A 104 15.17 6.48 18.61
C ALA A 104 15.95 5.38 17.87
N GLY A 105 15.28 4.40 17.26
CA GLY A 105 15.94 3.22 16.70
C GLY A 105 16.65 3.47 15.36
N ASP A 106 17.91 3.05 15.28
CA ASP A 106 18.67 3.07 14.03
C ASP A 106 18.06 2.13 12.99
N GLY A 107 17.95 2.63 11.76
CA GLY A 107 17.52 1.84 10.61
C GLY A 107 16.03 1.45 10.62
N GLN A 108 15.16 2.18 11.32
CA GLN A 108 13.71 1.95 11.26
C GLN A 108 13.07 2.59 10.01
N ILE A 109 12.12 1.88 9.41
CA ILE A 109 11.29 2.37 8.30
C ILE A 109 9.85 2.38 8.80
N VAL A 110 9.12 3.46 8.52
CA VAL A 110 7.68 3.54 8.79
C VAL A 110 6.94 3.56 7.46
N VAL A 111 5.90 2.74 7.35
CA VAL A 111 5.05 2.63 6.15
C VAL A 111 3.59 2.84 6.55
N PHE A 112 2.96 3.82 5.91
CA PHE A 112 1.53 4.08 5.99
C PHE A 112 0.86 3.57 4.73
N THR A 113 -0.29 2.90 4.84
CA THR A 113 -1.09 2.52 3.67
C THR A 113 -2.46 3.22 3.69
N THR A 114 -2.96 3.61 2.52
CA THR A 114 -4.33 4.16 2.42
C THR A 114 -4.97 3.84 1.07
N ASN A 115 -6.29 3.68 1.07
CA ASN A 115 -7.08 3.57 -0.16
C ASN A 115 -7.54 4.93 -0.70
N HIS A 116 -7.57 5.95 0.16
CA HIS A 116 -8.17 7.25 -0.12
C HIS A 116 -7.26 8.39 0.38
N ILE A 117 -6.24 8.73 -0.40
CA ILE A 117 -5.30 9.82 -0.06
C ILE A 117 -6.00 11.18 0.09
N ASP A 118 -7.11 11.38 -0.61
CA ASP A 118 -7.97 12.55 -0.58
C ASP A 118 -8.73 12.73 0.74
N MET A 119 -8.83 11.68 1.57
CA MET A 119 -9.41 11.76 2.91
C MET A 119 -8.39 12.18 3.97
N LEU A 120 -7.09 12.23 3.65
CA LEU A 120 -6.05 12.57 4.59
C LEU A 120 -5.93 14.08 4.77
N ASP A 121 -5.60 14.50 5.99
CA ASP A 121 -5.25 15.89 6.27
C ASP A 121 -3.96 16.27 5.49
N PRO A 122 -3.99 17.33 4.66
CA PRO A 122 -2.81 17.78 3.91
C PRO A 122 -1.58 18.07 4.77
N GLU A 123 -1.75 18.42 6.05
CA GLU A 123 -0.62 18.61 6.98
C GLU A 123 0.22 17.33 7.12
N LEU A 124 -0.40 16.14 7.00
CA LEU A 124 0.28 14.84 7.09
C LEU A 124 1.17 14.53 5.88
N LEU A 125 0.83 15.12 4.73
CA LEU A 125 1.51 14.92 3.44
C LEU A 125 2.73 15.83 3.29
N THR A 126 3.07 16.58 4.34
CA THR A 126 4.23 17.48 4.32
C THR A 126 5.54 16.69 4.29
N PRO A 127 6.60 17.21 3.64
CA PRO A 127 7.91 16.55 3.55
C PRO A 127 8.56 16.20 4.89
N ASP A 128 8.10 16.82 5.97
CA ASP A 128 8.58 16.56 7.33
C ASP A 128 7.94 15.30 7.94
N LEU A 129 6.74 14.89 7.51
CA LEU A 129 5.99 13.76 8.06
C LEU A 129 6.07 12.54 7.15
N MET A 130 5.31 12.54 6.06
CA MET A 130 5.32 11.49 5.05
C MET A 130 6.23 11.93 3.91
N ASN A 131 7.51 11.57 3.99
CA ASN A 131 8.52 12.12 3.09
C ASN A 131 8.57 11.44 1.72
N MET A 132 8.07 10.20 1.61
CA MET A 132 8.07 9.44 0.36
C MET A 132 6.68 8.93 0.04
N HIS A 133 6.12 9.36 -1.10
CA HIS A 133 4.79 8.93 -1.55
C HIS A 133 4.91 7.96 -2.72
N ILE A 134 4.28 6.78 -2.60
CA ILE A 134 4.23 5.74 -3.62
C ILE A 134 2.78 5.54 -4.03
N HIS A 135 2.47 5.90 -5.27
CA HIS A 135 1.16 5.66 -5.86
C HIS A 135 1.10 4.26 -6.50
N MET A 136 0.11 3.47 -6.09
CA MET A 136 -0.19 2.12 -6.60
C MET A 136 -1.50 2.16 -7.39
N PRO A 137 -1.47 2.58 -8.68
CA PRO A 137 -2.66 2.78 -9.50
C PRO A 137 -3.34 1.46 -9.89
N TYR A 138 -4.45 1.57 -10.65
CA TYR A 138 -5.01 0.43 -11.40
C TYR A 138 -3.97 -0.21 -12.33
N CYS A 139 -4.23 -1.46 -12.68
CA CYS A 139 -3.37 -2.29 -13.51
C CYS A 139 -3.05 -1.60 -14.84
N THR A 140 -1.77 -1.52 -15.16
CA THR A 140 -1.28 -1.06 -16.46
C THR A 140 -1.06 -2.25 -17.38
N ILE A 141 -0.96 -2.01 -18.69
CA ILE A 141 -0.58 -3.04 -19.66
C ILE A 141 0.72 -3.74 -19.26
N SER A 142 1.73 -2.97 -18.86
CA SER A 142 3.02 -3.52 -18.43
C SER A 142 2.86 -4.44 -17.22
N ALA A 143 2.04 -4.04 -16.26
CA ALA A 143 1.76 -4.86 -15.08
C ALA A 143 1.00 -6.15 -15.43
N PHE A 144 0.01 -6.08 -16.33
CA PHE A 144 -0.68 -7.26 -16.87
C PHE A 144 0.30 -8.22 -17.56
N ASN A 145 1.14 -7.70 -18.46
CA ASN A 145 2.14 -8.50 -19.18
C ASN A 145 3.12 -9.18 -18.21
N GLN A 146 3.52 -8.49 -17.15
CA GLN A 146 4.37 -9.08 -16.11
C GLN A 146 3.64 -10.20 -15.33
N ILE A 147 2.36 -10.04 -15.00
CA ILE A 147 1.57 -11.10 -14.35
C ILE A 147 1.41 -12.31 -15.27
N ALA A 148 1.05 -12.09 -16.54
CA ALA A 148 0.87 -13.15 -17.51
C ALA A 148 2.16 -13.96 -17.71
N PHE A 149 3.30 -13.26 -17.77
CA PHE A 149 4.62 -13.88 -17.79
C PHE A 149 4.90 -14.66 -16.50
N ASN A 150 4.65 -14.08 -15.33
CA ASN A 150 4.93 -14.74 -14.05
C ASN A 150 4.08 -16.01 -13.82
N TYR A 151 2.83 -16.04 -14.30
CA TYR A 151 1.91 -17.17 -14.06
C TYR A 151 1.98 -18.24 -15.15
N PHE A 152 2.13 -17.86 -16.43
CA PHE A 152 2.08 -18.80 -17.55
C PHE A 152 3.36 -18.85 -18.39
N ASN A 153 4.37 -18.03 -18.06
CA ASN A 153 5.61 -17.89 -18.84
C ASN A 153 5.35 -17.48 -20.31
N ILE A 154 4.32 -16.66 -20.54
CA ILE A 154 3.97 -16.13 -21.87
C ILE A 154 4.24 -14.63 -21.92
N SER A 155 4.84 -14.18 -23.03
CA SER A 155 5.09 -12.75 -23.29
C SER A 155 4.18 -12.20 -24.39
N HIS A 156 3.58 -13.07 -25.19
CA HIS A 156 2.70 -12.73 -26.29
C HIS A 156 1.57 -13.74 -26.39
N HIS A 157 0.38 -13.25 -26.72
CA HIS A 157 -0.79 -14.08 -27.00
C HIS A 157 -1.73 -13.34 -27.96
N ILE A 158 -2.48 -14.08 -28.76
CA ILE A 158 -3.46 -13.50 -29.71
C ILE A 158 -4.53 -12.65 -29.00
N LEU A 159 -4.79 -12.94 -27.73
CA LEU A 159 -5.79 -12.25 -26.88
C LEU A 159 -5.25 -11.01 -26.17
N PHE A 160 -3.93 -10.76 -26.17
CA PHE A 160 -3.35 -9.65 -25.43
C PHE A 160 -3.84 -8.30 -25.95
N GLU A 161 -3.92 -8.12 -27.27
CA GLU A 161 -4.38 -6.85 -27.87
C GLU A 161 -5.79 -6.48 -27.40
N GLU A 162 -6.70 -7.46 -27.34
CA GLU A 162 -8.05 -7.27 -26.82
C GLU A 162 -8.04 -6.94 -25.32
N ILE A 163 -7.32 -7.72 -24.51
CA ILE A 163 -7.22 -7.50 -23.05
C ILE A 163 -6.64 -6.11 -22.74
N GLU A 164 -5.56 -5.72 -23.42
CA GLU A 164 -4.95 -4.40 -23.28
C GLU A 164 -5.92 -3.27 -23.66
N GLY A 165 -6.72 -3.48 -24.72
CA GLY A 165 -7.79 -2.58 -25.12
C GLY A 165 -8.88 -2.44 -24.06
N LEU A 166 -9.24 -3.52 -23.37
CA LEU A 166 -10.24 -3.53 -22.31
C LEU A 166 -9.73 -2.91 -21.01
N ILE A 167 -8.49 -3.19 -20.59
CA ILE A 167 -7.85 -2.60 -19.41
C ILE A 167 -7.79 -1.06 -19.52
N LYS A 168 -7.61 -0.51 -20.73
CA LYS A 168 -7.65 0.95 -20.95
C LYS A 168 -9.04 1.57 -20.74
N LYS A 169 -10.11 0.79 -20.93
CA LYS A 169 -11.50 1.28 -20.85
C LYS A 169 -12.05 1.26 -19.42
N VAL A 170 -11.59 0.32 -18.59
CA VAL A 170 -12.09 0.15 -17.22
C VAL A 170 -10.95 -0.02 -16.23
N GLY A 171 -11.03 0.69 -15.10
CA GLY A 171 -10.08 0.51 -14.00
C GLY A 171 -10.19 -0.89 -13.40
N VAL A 172 -9.12 -1.67 -13.48
CA VAL A 172 -9.02 -3.02 -12.92
C VAL A 172 -7.78 -3.13 -12.05
N THR A 173 -7.90 -3.80 -10.91
CA THR A 173 -6.81 -3.92 -9.93
C THR A 173 -5.95 -5.15 -10.22
N LEU A 174 -4.72 -5.15 -9.69
CA LEU A 174 -3.82 -6.30 -9.80
C LEU A 174 -4.43 -7.57 -9.19
N ALA A 175 -5.14 -7.44 -8.07
CA ALA A 175 -5.83 -8.55 -7.41
C ALA A 175 -6.94 -9.14 -8.29
N GLU A 176 -7.73 -8.31 -8.98
CA GLU A 176 -8.78 -8.79 -9.88
C GLU A 176 -8.18 -9.52 -11.09
N ILE A 177 -7.17 -8.94 -11.75
CA ILE A 177 -6.46 -9.61 -12.85
C ILE A 177 -5.90 -10.96 -12.39
N SER A 178 -5.18 -10.96 -11.26
CA SER A 178 -4.56 -12.17 -10.73
C SER A 178 -5.62 -13.22 -10.35
N GLY A 179 -6.73 -12.78 -9.75
CA GLY A 179 -7.85 -13.62 -9.37
C GLY A 179 -8.52 -14.30 -10.57
N GLU A 180 -8.65 -13.62 -11.71
CA GLU A 180 -9.15 -14.24 -12.95
C GLU A 180 -8.14 -15.22 -13.55
N LEU A 181 -6.86 -14.82 -13.62
CA LEU A 181 -5.83 -15.65 -14.25
C LEU A 181 -5.54 -16.93 -13.46
N LEU A 182 -5.65 -16.91 -12.12
CA LEU A 182 -5.39 -18.08 -11.29
C LEU A 182 -6.55 -19.10 -11.24
N LYS A 183 -7.68 -18.85 -11.92
CA LYS A 183 -8.82 -19.78 -11.96
C LYS A 183 -8.53 -21.07 -12.74
N SER A 184 -7.59 -21.01 -13.67
CA SER A 184 -7.18 -22.15 -14.50
C SER A 184 -5.66 -22.17 -14.64
N SER A 185 -5.09 -23.37 -14.75
CA SER A 185 -3.69 -23.56 -15.12
C SER A 185 -3.45 -23.41 -16.63
N ASP A 186 -4.51 -23.47 -17.43
CA ASP A 186 -4.46 -23.27 -18.87
C ASP A 186 -4.54 -21.77 -19.20
N ALA A 187 -3.52 -21.27 -19.90
CA ALA A 187 -3.38 -19.85 -20.23
C ALA A 187 -4.50 -19.35 -21.14
N GLU A 188 -4.91 -20.12 -22.15
CA GLU A 188 -5.97 -19.72 -23.08
C GLU A 188 -7.30 -19.58 -22.32
N VAL A 189 -7.64 -20.57 -21.49
CA VAL A 189 -8.86 -20.56 -20.68
C VAL A 189 -8.86 -19.37 -19.70
N SER A 190 -7.73 -19.10 -19.04
CA SER A 190 -7.61 -17.98 -18.11
C SER A 190 -7.71 -16.62 -18.79
N LEU A 191 -7.08 -16.44 -19.95
CA LEU A 191 -7.16 -15.19 -20.71
C LEU A 191 -8.56 -14.93 -21.26
N GLN A 192 -9.25 -15.97 -21.76
CA GLN A 192 -10.66 -15.86 -22.17
C GLN A 192 -11.57 -15.53 -20.97
N GLY A 193 -11.33 -16.14 -19.81
CA GLY A 193 -12.01 -15.81 -18.56
C GLY A 193 -11.84 -14.34 -18.18
N LEU A 194 -10.62 -13.83 -18.29
CA LEU A 194 -10.30 -12.42 -18.03
C LEU A 194 -11.03 -11.47 -19.00
N ILE A 195 -11.09 -11.79 -20.29
CA ILE A 195 -11.87 -10.99 -21.27
C ILE A 195 -13.33 -10.91 -20.85
N LYS A 196 -13.94 -12.05 -20.50
CA LYS A 196 -15.33 -12.10 -20.04
C LYS A 196 -15.55 -11.24 -18.80
N PHE A 197 -14.65 -11.32 -17.82
CA PHE A 197 -14.68 -10.49 -16.62
C PHE A 197 -14.63 -9.00 -16.95
N LEU A 198 -13.69 -8.58 -17.82
CA LEU A 198 -13.52 -7.19 -18.20
C LEU A 198 -14.74 -6.64 -18.95
N HIS A 199 -15.32 -7.42 -19.88
CA HIS A 199 -16.56 -7.05 -20.55
C HIS A 199 -17.73 -6.85 -19.58
N ASN A 200 -17.90 -7.76 -18.61
CA ASN A 200 -18.94 -7.61 -17.58
C ASN A 200 -18.72 -6.34 -16.75
N LYS A 201 -17.48 -6.07 -16.36
CA LYS A 201 -17.13 -4.88 -15.57
C LYS A 201 -17.38 -3.58 -16.33
N ILE A 202 -17.10 -3.54 -17.63
CA ILE A 202 -17.44 -2.40 -18.50
C ILE A 202 -18.96 -2.22 -18.55
N ALA A 203 -19.72 -3.29 -18.76
CA ALA A 203 -21.19 -3.22 -18.83
C ALA A 203 -21.81 -2.73 -17.51
N GLU A 204 -21.25 -3.10 -16.36
CA GLU A 204 -21.64 -2.56 -15.06
C GLU A 204 -21.29 -1.08 -14.93
N TYR A 205 -20.07 -0.70 -15.31
CA TYR A 205 -19.61 0.69 -15.26
C TYR A 205 -20.47 1.63 -16.12
N ASP A 206 -20.87 1.19 -17.32
CA ASP A 206 -21.73 1.97 -18.20
C ASP A 206 -23.15 2.14 -17.64
N LYS A 207 -23.67 1.16 -16.91
CA LYS A 207 -24.97 1.29 -16.20
C LYS A 207 -24.95 2.35 -15.10
N PHE A 208 -23.80 2.56 -14.44
CA PHE A 208 -23.67 3.59 -13.41
C PHE A 208 -23.48 5.01 -13.98
N LYS A 209 -23.20 5.15 -15.28
CA LYS A 209 -23.10 6.44 -15.98
C LYS A 209 -24.37 6.87 -16.71
N ALA A 210 -25.30 5.95 -16.95
CA ALA A 210 -26.59 6.19 -17.59
C ALA A 210 -27.63 6.67 -16.57
#